data_AF-A0A834Q2S6-F1
#
_entry.id   AF-A0A834Q2S6-F1
#
_cell.length_a   1.000
_cell.length_b   1.000
_cell.length_c   1.000
_cell.angle_alpha   90.00
_cell.angle_beta   90.00
_cell.angle_gamma   90.00
#
_symmetry.space_group_name_H-M   'P 1'
#
loop_
_entity.id
_entity.type
_entity.pdbx_description
1 polymer ?
#
loop_
_entity_poly.entity_id
_entity_poly.type
_entity_poly.pdbx_seq_one_letter_code
_entity_poly.pdbx_strand_id
1 'polypeptide(L)'
;MLAHFISFSHRNFKQLSREMEFMTINGTTLRNLEILQNQTDMKTKGSLLWVLDHTKTSFGRRNLKKWVTQPLLKLREINARLDAVSEVLHSESSVFGQIENHLYKLPDIERGLCSIYHKKCSTQEFFLIVKTLYHLQSEFQALMPAVNSHVQSNLLQTVILEVPELLSPVEHYLKILNEQAAKIGNKTELFKDLSNFPLIKQRKDEIQEVTDKIQIHLQEIRKILKNPSAQYVTVSGQEFMIEIKNSAISCIPADWVKVGSTKAVSRFHSPFVIENYRHLNQLREQLVLDCNTEWLDFLENFSKHYHALCKAVHHLATIDCIFSLAKVAKQGDYCRPTLQEEKRIMIKNGRHPVIDVLLGEQDQYVPNSTNLSEDSERVMIITGPNMGGKSSYIKQVALITIMAQIGSYVPAEEATIGIVDGIFTRMGAADNIYKGRSTFMEELTDTAEIIRKATSQSLVILDELGRGTSTHDGIAIAYSTLEYFIRDVKSLTLFVTHYPPVCELEKSYAQQVGNYHMGFLVSEDESQQDPGEEEQVPDFVTFLYQITRGIAARSYGLNVAKLADVPGEILKKAAYKSKELEELVNVKRKTLKYFAKLWMTHNAKDLQQWTDEFEMEEIQTS
;
A
#
# COMPACT_ATOMS: atom_id res chain seq x y z
N MET A 1 -1.45 -38.45 -19.37
CA MET A 1 -2.55 -37.49 -19.63
C MET A 1 -2.48 -36.34 -18.61
N LEU A 2 -1.33 -35.64 -18.55
CA LEU A 2 -1.05 -34.51 -17.65
C LEU A 2 0.08 -33.70 -18.31
N ALA A 3 -0.25 -32.96 -19.36
CA ALA A 3 0.65 -32.03 -20.02
C ALA A 3 -0.13 -31.02 -20.88
N HIS A 4 -1.14 -30.36 -20.31
CA HIS A 4 -1.49 -29.03 -20.80
C HIS A 4 -0.64 -28.04 -20.00
N PHE A 5 0.61 -27.89 -20.48
CA PHE A 5 1.45 -26.77 -20.10
C PHE A 5 0.66 -25.49 -20.40
N ILE A 6 0.32 -24.77 -19.32
CA ILE A 6 -0.03 -23.36 -19.41
C ILE A 6 1.18 -22.70 -20.07
N SER A 7 1.03 -22.32 -21.33
CA SER A 7 1.98 -21.44 -22.02
C SER A 7 1.94 -20.10 -21.29
N PHE A 8 2.73 -19.98 -20.22
CA PHE A 8 3.00 -18.69 -19.63
C PHE A 8 3.80 -17.91 -20.67
N SER A 9 3.11 -16.99 -21.34
CA SER A 9 3.76 -15.95 -22.12
C SER A 9 4.85 -15.29 -21.26
N HIS A 10 6.12 -15.53 -21.59
CA HIS A 10 7.29 -14.95 -20.92
C HIS A 10 7.22 -13.41 -20.84
N ARG A 11 6.36 -12.76 -21.63
CA ARG A 11 6.18 -11.31 -21.70
C ARG A 11 5.53 -10.70 -20.45
N ASN A 12 4.83 -11.48 -19.63
CA ASN A 12 4.10 -10.95 -18.47
C ASN A 12 4.80 -11.13 -17.12
N PHE A 13 5.97 -11.77 -17.09
CA PHE A 13 6.76 -11.89 -15.86
C PHE A 13 7.34 -10.53 -15.48
N LYS A 14 7.20 -10.17 -14.21
CA LYS A 14 7.75 -8.94 -13.64
C LYS A 14 8.87 -9.30 -12.68
N GLN A 15 10.04 -8.73 -12.93
CA GLN A 15 11.16 -8.83 -11.99
C GLN A 15 10.78 -8.05 -10.73
N LEU A 16 10.91 -8.67 -9.55
CA LEU A 16 10.47 -8.09 -8.29
C LEU A 16 11.30 -6.86 -7.89
N SER A 17 12.62 -6.92 -8.07
CA SER A 17 13.54 -5.81 -7.80
C SER A 17 14.19 -5.33 -9.10
N ARG A 18 14.21 -4.02 -9.29
CA ARG A 18 14.92 -3.34 -10.38
C ARG A 18 15.58 -2.09 -9.83
N GLU A 19 16.84 -2.22 -9.45
CA GLU A 19 17.63 -1.16 -8.78
C GLU A 19 17.70 0.14 -9.61
N MET A 20 17.59 0.04 -10.93
CA MET A 20 17.60 1.20 -11.84
C MET A 20 16.23 1.86 -12.04
N GLU A 21 15.13 1.27 -11.53
CA GLU A 21 13.77 1.81 -11.71
C GLU A 21 13.14 2.25 -10.39
N PHE A 22 13.46 1.59 -9.29
CA PHE A 22 12.79 1.78 -8.00
C PHE A 22 13.78 2.03 -6.87
N MET A 23 13.37 2.90 -5.95
CA MET A 23 14.09 3.18 -4.71
C MET A 23 14.28 1.90 -3.89
N THR A 24 15.48 1.72 -3.35
CA THR A 24 15.77 0.65 -2.39
C THR A 24 15.16 0.97 -1.03
N ILE A 25 14.23 0.13 -0.58
CA ILE A 25 13.67 0.17 0.77
C ILE A 25 13.83 -1.22 1.39
N ASN A 26 14.73 -1.37 2.37
CA ASN A 26 14.93 -2.66 3.03
C ASN A 26 13.74 -3.01 3.95
N GLY A 27 13.61 -4.29 4.30
CA GLY A 27 12.51 -4.78 5.14
C GLY A 27 12.46 -4.12 6.53
N THR A 28 13.62 -3.75 7.08
CA THR A 28 13.72 -2.99 8.33
C THR A 28 13.14 -1.59 8.18
N THR A 29 13.44 -0.89 7.08
CA THR A 29 12.88 0.44 6.79
C THR A 29 11.38 0.41 6.53
N LEU A 30 10.86 -0.60 5.83
CA LEU A 30 9.41 -0.79 5.65
C LEU A 30 8.67 -0.86 7.00
N ARG A 31 9.29 -1.48 8.02
CA ARG A 31 8.75 -1.59 9.38
C ARG A 31 8.94 -0.32 10.19
N ASN A 32 10.16 0.23 10.22
CA ASN A 32 10.51 1.40 11.03
C ASN A 32 9.70 2.64 10.61
N LEU A 33 9.49 2.81 9.30
CA LEU A 33 8.68 3.89 8.74
C LEU A 33 7.19 3.56 8.67
N GLU A 34 6.76 2.36 9.10
CA GLU A 34 5.36 1.94 9.13
C GLU A 34 4.66 2.15 7.79
N ILE A 35 5.32 1.74 6.69
CA ILE A 35 4.84 2.05 5.33
C ILE A 35 3.57 1.27 4.98
N LEU A 36 3.52 -0.02 5.36
CA LEU A 36 2.41 -0.93 5.01
C LEU A 36 1.51 -1.30 6.18
N GLN A 37 2.09 -1.32 7.39
CA GLN A 37 1.43 -1.69 8.63
C GLN A 37 2.13 -1.00 9.79
N ASN A 38 1.37 -0.66 10.83
CA ASN A 38 1.96 -0.15 12.07
C ASN A 38 2.67 -1.30 12.83
N GLN A 39 3.57 -0.96 13.74
CA GLN A 39 4.32 -1.95 14.54
C GLN A 39 3.62 -2.35 15.85
N THR A 40 2.44 -1.78 16.17
CA THR A 40 1.71 -2.05 17.43
C THR A 40 0.70 -3.19 17.29
N ASP A 41 -0.17 -3.16 16.28
CA ASP A 41 -1.22 -4.17 16.04
C ASP A 41 -1.05 -4.93 14.71
N MET A 42 -0.01 -4.60 13.94
CA MET A 42 0.30 -5.18 12.63
C MET A 42 -0.81 -5.03 11.58
N LYS A 43 -1.69 -4.03 11.74
CA LYS A 43 -2.75 -3.69 10.78
C LYS A 43 -2.32 -2.52 9.90
N THR A 44 -3.06 -2.34 8.79
CA THR A 44 -2.84 -1.24 7.84
C THR A 44 -3.15 0.13 8.45
N LYS A 45 -4.14 0.24 9.34
CA LYS A 45 -4.52 1.53 9.96
C LYS A 45 -3.30 2.13 10.69
N GLY A 46 -3.02 3.41 10.49
CA GLY A 46 -1.82 4.05 11.05
C GLY A 46 -0.53 3.78 10.26
N SER A 47 -0.61 3.30 9.02
CA SER A 47 0.53 3.22 8.10
C SER A 47 0.50 4.31 7.04
N LEU A 48 1.61 4.52 6.31
CA LEU A 48 1.62 5.43 5.15
C LEU A 48 0.61 5.00 4.08
N LEU A 49 0.53 3.70 3.77
CA LEU A 49 -0.43 3.17 2.81
C LEU A 49 -1.88 3.51 3.22
N TRP A 50 -2.19 3.48 4.51
CA TRP A 50 -3.53 3.85 5.00
C TRP A 50 -3.86 5.32 4.75
N VAL A 51 -2.89 6.23 4.94
CA VAL A 51 -3.07 7.66 4.65
C VAL A 51 -3.30 7.89 3.15
N LEU A 52 -2.60 7.16 2.30
CA LEU A 52 -2.66 7.36 0.84
C LEU A 52 -3.85 6.66 0.17
N ASP A 53 -4.44 5.63 0.79
CA ASP A 53 -5.45 4.76 0.17
C ASP A 53 -6.88 5.30 0.27
N HIS A 54 -7.27 6.04 -0.76
CA HIS A 54 -8.63 6.48 -1.05
C HIS A 54 -9.21 5.82 -2.32
N THR A 55 -8.61 4.70 -2.76
CA THR A 55 -9.02 3.97 -3.97
C THR A 55 -10.45 3.44 -3.87
N LYS A 56 -11.17 3.44 -4.98
CA LYS A 56 -12.56 2.95 -5.07
C LYS A 56 -12.63 1.46 -5.42
N THR A 57 -11.57 0.93 -6.03
CA THR A 57 -11.54 -0.44 -6.55
C THR A 57 -10.49 -1.29 -5.84
N SER A 58 -10.71 -2.61 -5.78
CA SER A 58 -9.76 -3.54 -5.16
C SER A 58 -8.45 -3.67 -5.96
N PHE A 59 -8.52 -3.61 -7.29
CA PHE A 59 -7.34 -3.62 -8.17
C PHE A 59 -6.57 -2.29 -8.11
N GLY A 60 -7.25 -1.16 -7.92
CA GLY A 60 -6.64 0.14 -7.61
C GLY A 60 -5.85 0.09 -6.31
N ARG A 61 -6.43 -0.39 -5.21
CA ARG A 61 -5.73 -0.59 -3.93
C ARG A 61 -4.47 -1.45 -4.07
N ARG A 62 -4.58 -2.58 -4.80
CA ARG A 62 -3.42 -3.46 -5.07
C ARG A 62 -2.33 -2.74 -5.84
N ASN A 63 -2.69 -1.89 -6.80
CA ASN A 63 -1.74 -1.10 -7.58
C ASN A 63 -1.10 0.03 -6.76
N LEU A 64 -1.87 0.73 -5.93
CA LEU A 64 -1.36 1.76 -5.02
C LEU A 64 -0.36 1.18 -4.02
N LYS A 65 -0.68 0.00 -3.45
CA LYS A 65 0.27 -0.73 -2.60
C LYS A 65 1.59 -0.98 -3.32
N LYS A 66 1.56 -1.37 -4.61
CA LYS A 66 2.79 -1.51 -5.40
C LYS A 66 3.52 -0.17 -5.47
N TRP A 67 2.86 0.92 -5.85
CA TRP A 67 3.51 2.24 -5.95
C TRP A 67 4.20 2.66 -4.64
N VAL A 68 3.55 2.42 -3.50
CA VAL A 68 4.10 2.74 -2.17
C VAL A 68 5.32 1.88 -1.82
N THR A 69 5.33 0.59 -2.19
CA THR A 69 6.45 -0.31 -1.90
C THR A 69 7.67 -0.16 -2.80
N GLN A 70 7.52 0.52 -3.94
CA GLN A 70 8.58 0.73 -4.92
C GLN A 70 8.47 2.14 -5.52
N PRO A 71 8.84 3.20 -4.75
CA PRO A 71 8.91 4.56 -5.26
C PRO A 71 9.83 4.64 -6.48
N LEU A 72 9.55 5.58 -7.39
CA LEU A 72 10.24 5.67 -8.66
C LEU A 72 11.59 6.38 -8.53
N LEU A 73 12.52 6.06 -9.43
CA LEU A 73 13.77 6.83 -9.61
C LEU A 73 13.75 7.72 -10.88
N LYS A 74 12.85 7.43 -11.82
CA LYS A 74 12.76 8.16 -13.09
C LYS A 74 12.00 9.47 -12.91
N LEU A 75 12.73 10.59 -12.94
CA LEU A 75 12.16 11.94 -12.78
C LEU A 75 10.96 12.22 -13.71
N ARG A 76 11.04 11.76 -14.96
CA ARG A 76 9.96 11.91 -15.95
C ARG A 76 8.65 11.25 -15.50
N GLU A 77 8.72 10.04 -14.96
CA GLU A 77 7.55 9.27 -14.53
C GLU A 77 6.95 9.84 -13.23
N ILE A 78 7.80 10.34 -12.33
CA ILE A 78 7.35 11.00 -11.10
C ILE A 78 6.58 12.28 -11.45
N ASN A 79 7.15 13.12 -12.31
CA ASN A 79 6.48 14.33 -12.77
C ASN A 79 5.18 14.01 -13.54
N ALA A 80 5.18 12.99 -14.41
CA ALA A 80 3.96 12.58 -15.11
C ALA A 80 2.80 12.22 -14.14
N ARG A 81 3.11 11.58 -12.99
CA ARG A 81 2.12 11.35 -11.93
C ARG A 81 1.73 12.63 -11.21
N LEU A 82 2.69 13.48 -10.83
CA LEU A 82 2.41 14.76 -10.16
C LEU A 82 1.55 15.68 -11.02
N ASP A 83 1.80 15.73 -12.32
CA ASP A 83 1.04 16.53 -13.29
C ASP A 83 -0.39 16.01 -13.40
N ALA A 84 -0.57 14.69 -13.48
CA ALA A 84 -1.89 14.06 -13.45
C ALA A 84 -2.66 14.34 -12.15
N VAL A 85 -2.00 14.24 -10.98
CA VAL A 85 -2.60 14.55 -9.68
C VAL A 85 -2.99 16.04 -9.60
N SER A 86 -2.11 16.92 -10.06
CA SER A 86 -2.35 18.37 -10.06
C SER A 86 -3.53 18.72 -10.97
N GLU A 87 -3.61 18.12 -12.15
CA GLU A 87 -4.71 18.36 -13.07
C GLU A 87 -6.06 17.91 -12.49
N VAL A 88 -6.13 16.72 -11.89
CA VAL A 88 -7.35 16.23 -11.22
C VAL A 88 -7.77 17.16 -10.08
N LEU A 89 -6.81 17.73 -9.34
CA LEU A 89 -7.08 18.62 -8.22
C LEU A 89 -7.66 19.97 -8.64
N HIS A 90 -7.13 20.57 -9.72
CA HIS A 90 -7.44 21.95 -10.13
C HIS A 90 -8.47 22.05 -11.27
N SER A 91 -8.82 20.93 -11.90
CA SER A 91 -9.76 20.94 -13.02
C SER A 91 -11.20 21.22 -12.56
N GLU A 92 -11.83 22.23 -13.17
CA GLU A 92 -13.26 22.51 -13.07
C GLU A 92 -14.14 21.64 -13.99
N SER A 93 -13.52 20.89 -14.91
CA SER A 93 -14.26 20.03 -15.84
C SER A 93 -14.96 18.87 -15.11
N SER A 94 -16.22 18.63 -15.46
CA SER A 94 -17.00 17.51 -14.91
C SER A 94 -16.46 16.14 -15.35
N VAL A 95 -15.56 16.07 -16.34
CA VAL A 95 -15.02 14.82 -16.87
C VAL A 95 -14.38 13.95 -15.79
N PHE A 96 -13.63 14.56 -14.86
CA PHE A 96 -12.98 13.82 -13.78
C PHE A 96 -13.99 13.25 -12.78
N GLY A 97 -15.02 14.02 -12.43
CA GLY A 97 -16.11 13.54 -11.58
C GLY A 97 -16.90 12.39 -12.22
N GLN A 98 -17.11 12.42 -13.54
CA GLN A 98 -17.76 11.33 -14.28
C GLN A 98 -16.87 10.07 -14.25
N ILE A 99 -15.58 10.20 -14.54
CA ILE A 99 -14.62 9.09 -14.47
C ILE A 99 -14.57 8.48 -13.05
N GLU A 100 -14.47 9.29 -11.99
CA GLU A 100 -14.47 8.80 -10.62
C GLU A 100 -15.77 8.03 -10.29
N ASN A 101 -16.92 8.54 -10.74
CA ASN A 101 -18.21 7.87 -10.55
C ASN A 101 -18.27 6.51 -11.24
N HIS A 102 -17.65 6.34 -12.41
CA HIS A 102 -17.60 5.05 -13.09
C HIS A 102 -16.71 4.01 -12.38
N LEU A 103 -15.77 4.45 -11.53
CA LEU A 103 -14.96 3.56 -10.69
C LEU A 103 -15.70 3.10 -9.43
N TYR A 104 -16.75 3.82 -9.03
CA TYR A 104 -17.49 3.52 -7.81
C TYR A 104 -18.27 2.20 -7.91
N LYS A 105 -18.18 1.36 -6.87
CA LYS A 105 -18.85 0.06 -6.76
C LYS A 105 -18.52 -0.93 -7.89
N LEU A 106 -17.39 -0.79 -8.58
CA LEU A 106 -16.93 -1.82 -9.51
C LEU A 106 -16.59 -3.13 -8.76
N PRO A 107 -16.95 -4.30 -9.33
CA PRO A 107 -16.51 -5.59 -8.79
C PRO A 107 -15.00 -5.77 -9.00
N ASP A 108 -14.43 -6.83 -8.41
CA ASP A 108 -13.04 -7.20 -8.66
C ASP A 108 -12.88 -7.85 -10.05
N ILE A 109 -12.78 -7.00 -11.08
CA ILE A 109 -12.68 -7.41 -12.48
C ILE A 109 -11.39 -8.20 -12.74
N GLU A 110 -10.28 -7.80 -12.12
CA GLU A 110 -9.00 -8.51 -12.24
C GLU A 110 -9.15 -9.98 -11.81
N ARG A 111 -9.77 -10.22 -10.64
CA ARG A 111 -10.01 -11.59 -10.15
C ARG A 111 -11.01 -12.35 -11.02
N GLY A 112 -12.08 -11.68 -11.46
CA GLY A 112 -13.08 -12.28 -12.34
C GLY A 112 -12.49 -12.72 -13.68
N LEU A 113 -11.66 -11.90 -14.31
CA LEU A 113 -10.94 -12.25 -15.54
C LEU A 113 -10.02 -13.47 -15.34
N CYS A 114 -9.32 -13.57 -14.20
CA CYS A 114 -8.53 -14.76 -13.88
C CYS A 114 -9.39 -16.03 -13.73
N SER A 115 -10.56 -15.92 -13.09
CA SER A 115 -11.52 -17.04 -12.95
C SER A 115 -12.01 -17.54 -14.32
N ILE A 116 -12.30 -16.60 -15.22
CA ILE A 116 -12.69 -16.86 -16.61
C ILE A 116 -11.55 -17.52 -17.39
N TYR A 117 -10.33 -16.97 -17.29
CA TYR A 117 -9.14 -17.48 -17.97
C TYR A 117 -8.81 -18.93 -17.58
N HIS A 118 -9.01 -19.29 -16.31
CA HIS A 118 -8.87 -20.66 -15.83
C HIS A 118 -10.08 -21.56 -16.11
N LYS A 119 -11.13 -21.03 -16.77
CA LYS A 119 -12.39 -21.71 -17.10
C LYS A 119 -13.11 -22.29 -15.88
N LYS A 120 -12.97 -21.62 -14.72
CA LYS A 120 -13.56 -22.05 -13.43
C LYS A 120 -14.68 -21.13 -12.95
N CYS A 121 -15.02 -20.09 -13.72
CA CYS A 121 -16.10 -19.17 -13.38
C CYS A 121 -17.49 -19.78 -13.61
N SER A 122 -18.49 -19.29 -12.87
CA SER A 122 -19.90 -19.54 -13.17
C SER A 122 -20.42 -18.66 -14.31
N THR A 123 -21.57 -18.99 -14.90
CA THR A 123 -22.21 -18.13 -15.91
C THR A 123 -22.62 -16.77 -15.33
N GLN A 124 -23.00 -16.74 -14.05
CA GLN A 124 -23.36 -15.53 -13.32
C GLN A 124 -22.16 -14.59 -13.19
N GLU A 125 -21.02 -15.15 -12.77
CA GLU A 125 -19.76 -14.42 -12.64
C GLU A 125 -19.28 -13.90 -14.00
N PHE A 126 -19.25 -14.77 -15.02
CA PHE A 126 -18.87 -14.38 -16.38
C PHE A 126 -19.74 -13.22 -16.89
N PHE A 127 -21.06 -13.35 -16.77
CA PHE A 127 -22.00 -12.33 -17.24
C PHE A 127 -21.81 -11.00 -16.48
N LEU A 128 -21.61 -11.04 -15.16
CA LEU A 128 -21.31 -9.86 -14.36
C LEU A 128 -20.06 -9.14 -14.88
N ILE A 129 -18.95 -9.87 -15.10
CA ILE A 129 -17.70 -9.29 -15.57
C ILE A 129 -17.85 -8.70 -16.97
N VAL A 130 -18.39 -9.46 -17.93
CA VAL A 130 -18.56 -9.00 -19.31
C VAL A 130 -19.54 -7.82 -19.39
N LYS A 131 -20.65 -7.84 -18.64
CA LYS A 131 -21.59 -6.71 -18.57
C LYS A 131 -20.92 -5.46 -17.99
N THR A 132 -20.11 -5.61 -16.95
CA THR A 132 -19.37 -4.51 -16.32
C THR A 132 -18.35 -3.92 -17.29
N LEU A 133 -17.57 -4.76 -17.98
CA LEU A 133 -16.59 -4.33 -18.95
C LEU A 133 -17.23 -3.62 -20.15
N TYR A 134 -18.36 -4.12 -20.65
CA TYR A 134 -19.09 -3.46 -21.74
C TYR A 134 -19.65 -2.10 -21.33
N HIS A 135 -20.21 -2.00 -20.12
CA HIS A 135 -20.64 -0.72 -19.57
C HIS A 135 -19.48 0.27 -19.49
N LEU A 136 -18.33 -0.14 -18.93
CA LEU A 136 -17.14 0.71 -18.88
C LEU A 136 -16.65 1.11 -20.28
N GLN A 137 -16.66 0.19 -21.24
CA GLN A 137 -16.32 0.49 -22.63
C GLN A 137 -17.23 1.57 -23.23
N SER A 138 -18.55 1.45 -23.02
CA SER A 138 -19.53 2.41 -23.54
C SER A 138 -19.40 3.80 -22.90
N GLU A 139 -19.27 3.85 -21.57
CA GLU A 139 -19.14 5.13 -20.85
C GLU A 139 -17.82 5.84 -21.19
N PHE A 140 -16.69 5.12 -21.21
CA PHE A 140 -15.40 5.71 -21.58
C PHE A 140 -15.37 6.15 -23.05
N GLN A 141 -16.01 5.39 -23.96
CA GLN A 141 -16.15 5.78 -25.36
C GLN A 141 -16.95 7.09 -25.50
N ALA A 142 -18.00 7.27 -24.70
CA ALA A 142 -18.80 8.50 -24.70
C ALA A 142 -18.02 9.71 -24.15
N LEU A 143 -17.08 9.48 -23.23
CA LEU A 143 -16.24 10.54 -22.64
C LEU A 143 -15.09 11.00 -23.54
N MET A 144 -14.75 10.27 -24.61
CA MET A 144 -13.61 10.57 -25.50
C MET A 144 -13.52 12.05 -25.96
N PRO A 145 -14.61 12.73 -26.39
CA PRO A 145 -14.51 14.13 -26.80
C PRO A 145 -14.15 15.07 -25.65
N ALA A 146 -14.69 14.81 -24.46
CA ALA A 146 -14.39 15.58 -23.25
C ALA A 146 -12.94 15.32 -22.79
N VAL A 147 -12.46 14.08 -22.90
CA VAL A 147 -11.08 13.71 -22.57
C VAL A 147 -10.10 14.42 -23.50
N ASN A 148 -10.33 14.40 -24.81
CA ASN A 148 -9.45 15.07 -25.79
C ASN A 148 -9.39 16.59 -25.64
N SER A 149 -10.45 17.22 -25.13
CA SER A 149 -10.53 18.68 -24.98
C SER A 149 -10.08 19.18 -23.60
N HIS A 150 -10.33 18.41 -22.55
CA HIS A 150 -10.10 18.85 -21.17
C HIS A 150 -8.93 18.17 -20.47
N VAL A 151 -8.56 16.94 -20.85
CA VAL A 151 -7.46 16.21 -20.20
C VAL A 151 -6.14 16.50 -20.93
N GLN A 152 -5.23 17.18 -20.26
CA GLN A 152 -3.94 17.66 -20.74
C GLN A 152 -2.77 16.75 -20.31
N SER A 153 -2.88 16.05 -19.17
CA SER A 153 -1.84 15.10 -18.75
C SER A 153 -1.73 13.96 -19.74
N ASN A 154 -0.56 13.83 -20.36
CA ASN A 154 -0.27 12.73 -21.29
C ASN A 154 -0.50 11.35 -20.67
N LEU A 155 -0.20 11.19 -19.37
CA LEU A 155 -0.42 9.94 -18.65
C LEU A 155 -1.91 9.59 -18.60
N LEU A 156 -2.76 10.51 -18.13
CA LEU A 156 -4.19 10.26 -18.01
C LEU A 156 -4.85 10.13 -19.37
N GLN A 157 -4.52 11.03 -20.30
CA GLN A 157 -5.09 11.02 -21.65
C GLN A 157 -4.82 9.68 -22.34
N THR A 158 -3.56 9.22 -22.37
CA THR A 158 -3.21 7.93 -23.00
C THR A 158 -3.97 6.77 -22.34
N VAL A 159 -3.96 6.72 -21.01
CA VAL A 159 -4.58 5.63 -20.24
C VAL A 159 -6.10 5.59 -20.41
N ILE A 160 -6.77 6.74 -20.44
CA ILE A 160 -8.24 6.83 -20.57
C ILE A 160 -8.67 6.50 -21.99
N LEU A 161 -7.97 7.02 -23.02
CA LEU A 161 -8.33 6.80 -24.42
C LEU A 161 -8.08 5.34 -24.87
N GLU A 162 -7.11 4.64 -24.28
CA GLU A 162 -6.80 3.24 -24.65
C GLU A 162 -7.80 2.22 -24.03
N VAL A 163 -8.48 2.58 -22.93
CA VAL A 163 -9.46 1.68 -22.26
C VAL A 163 -10.57 1.19 -23.20
N PRO A 164 -11.35 2.04 -23.90
CA PRO A 164 -12.44 1.56 -24.75
C PRO A 164 -11.95 0.71 -25.92
N GLU A 165 -10.77 1.00 -26.47
CA GLU A 165 -10.16 0.20 -27.56
C GLU A 165 -9.84 -1.22 -27.08
N LEU A 166 -9.21 -1.36 -25.91
CA LEU A 166 -8.86 -2.65 -25.31
C LEU A 166 -10.08 -3.48 -24.90
N LEU A 167 -11.21 -2.82 -24.62
CA LEU A 167 -12.47 -3.47 -24.22
C LEU A 167 -13.40 -3.76 -25.40
N SER A 168 -13.05 -3.39 -26.62
CA SER A 168 -13.85 -3.60 -27.83
C SER A 168 -14.35 -5.05 -28.04
N PRO A 169 -13.62 -6.13 -27.69
CA PRO A 169 -14.11 -7.49 -27.93
C PRO A 169 -15.34 -7.85 -27.09
N VAL A 170 -15.54 -7.19 -25.96
CA VAL A 170 -16.51 -7.59 -24.91
C VAL A 170 -17.96 -7.53 -25.41
N GLU A 171 -18.29 -6.57 -26.27
CA GLU A 171 -19.65 -6.37 -26.80
C GLU A 171 -20.19 -7.63 -27.50
N HIS A 172 -19.35 -8.27 -28.32
CA HIS A 172 -19.73 -9.47 -29.06
C HIS A 172 -20.18 -10.59 -28.11
N TYR A 173 -19.40 -10.86 -27.07
CA TYR A 173 -19.67 -11.92 -26.10
C TYR A 173 -20.89 -11.61 -25.22
N LEU A 174 -21.18 -10.34 -24.93
CA LEU A 174 -22.36 -9.98 -24.16
C LEU A 174 -23.66 -10.20 -24.96
N LYS A 175 -23.67 -9.80 -26.23
CA LYS A 175 -24.88 -9.80 -27.07
C LYS A 175 -25.44 -11.21 -27.30
N ILE A 176 -24.57 -12.21 -27.44
CA ILE A 176 -24.98 -13.60 -27.71
C ILE A 176 -25.55 -14.32 -26.49
N LEU A 177 -25.37 -13.78 -25.28
CA LEU A 177 -25.82 -14.39 -24.03
C LEU A 177 -27.21 -13.94 -23.61
N ASN A 178 -27.99 -14.88 -23.09
CA ASN A 178 -29.27 -14.66 -22.41
C ASN A 178 -29.04 -14.30 -20.93
N GLU A 179 -29.37 -13.06 -20.56
CA GLU A 179 -29.19 -12.54 -19.20
C GLU A 179 -29.94 -13.35 -18.15
N GLN A 180 -31.16 -13.78 -18.42
CA GLN A 180 -31.96 -14.54 -17.44
C GLN A 180 -31.33 -15.91 -17.19
N ALA A 181 -30.95 -16.61 -18.26
CA ALA A 181 -30.31 -17.91 -18.17
C ALA A 181 -28.93 -17.83 -17.48
N ALA A 182 -28.13 -16.81 -17.83
CA ALA A 182 -26.83 -16.58 -17.21
C ALA A 182 -26.95 -16.35 -15.69
N LYS A 183 -27.92 -15.53 -15.26
CA LYS A 183 -28.20 -15.26 -13.83
C LYS A 183 -28.67 -16.48 -13.05
N ILE A 184 -29.39 -17.41 -13.68
CA ILE A 184 -29.89 -18.62 -13.01
C ILE A 184 -28.82 -19.74 -13.01
N GLY A 185 -27.84 -19.68 -13.90
CA GLY A 185 -26.88 -20.77 -14.07
C GLY A 185 -27.31 -21.80 -15.12
N ASN A 186 -28.37 -21.51 -15.89
CA ASN A 186 -28.88 -22.44 -16.88
C ASN A 186 -28.12 -22.32 -18.20
N LYS A 187 -27.23 -23.27 -18.48
CA LYS A 187 -26.44 -23.31 -19.72
C LYS A 187 -27.26 -23.73 -20.95
N THR A 188 -28.38 -24.45 -20.78
CA THR A 188 -29.19 -24.91 -21.92
C THR A 188 -29.86 -23.74 -22.64
N GLU A 189 -30.24 -22.70 -21.90
CA GLU A 189 -30.90 -21.49 -22.42
C GLU A 189 -29.95 -20.28 -22.53
N LEU A 190 -28.65 -20.51 -22.41
CA LEU A 190 -27.66 -19.44 -22.29
C LEU A 190 -27.39 -18.71 -23.60
N PHE A 191 -27.30 -19.43 -24.72
CA PHE A 191 -27.03 -18.84 -26.02
C PHE A 191 -28.35 -18.46 -26.71
N LYS A 192 -28.53 -17.18 -27.03
CA LYS A 192 -29.75 -16.67 -27.69
C LYS A 192 -29.82 -17.11 -29.16
N ASP A 193 -28.66 -17.08 -29.82
CA ASP A 193 -28.51 -17.45 -31.21
C ASP A 193 -27.78 -18.80 -31.30
N LEU A 194 -28.49 -19.81 -31.80
CA LEU A 194 -27.98 -21.17 -31.96
C LEU A 194 -27.39 -21.41 -33.36
N SER A 195 -27.24 -20.38 -34.20
CA SER A 195 -26.70 -20.52 -35.56
C SER A 195 -25.30 -21.15 -35.58
N ASN A 196 -24.47 -20.83 -34.58
CA ASN A 196 -23.12 -21.40 -34.42
C ASN A 196 -23.09 -22.67 -33.57
N PHE A 197 -24.24 -23.15 -33.10
CA PHE A 197 -24.37 -24.30 -32.19
C PHE A 197 -25.32 -25.36 -32.76
N PRO A 198 -25.00 -25.97 -33.93
CA PRO A 198 -25.91 -26.86 -34.62
C PRO A 198 -26.29 -28.10 -33.81
N LEU A 199 -25.35 -28.66 -33.04
CA LEU A 199 -25.62 -29.80 -32.15
C LEU A 199 -26.61 -29.45 -31.04
N ILE A 200 -26.46 -28.27 -30.42
CA ILE A 200 -27.37 -27.80 -29.36
C ILE A 200 -28.77 -27.57 -29.93
N LYS A 201 -28.87 -26.95 -31.11
CA LYS A 201 -30.14 -26.76 -31.80
C LYS A 201 -30.83 -28.09 -32.08
N GLN A 202 -30.11 -29.04 -32.68
CA GLN A 202 -30.62 -30.37 -32.96
C GLN A 202 -31.16 -31.05 -31.68
N ARG A 203 -30.40 -31.01 -30.59
CA ARG A 203 -30.82 -31.61 -29.29
C ARG A 203 -32.07 -30.96 -28.74
N LYS A 204 -32.21 -29.63 -28.85
CA LYS A 204 -33.43 -28.92 -28.44
C LYS A 204 -34.63 -29.30 -29.30
N ASP A 205 -34.44 -29.41 -30.62
CA ASP A 205 -35.49 -29.81 -31.55
C ASP A 205 -35.96 -31.25 -31.25
N GLU A 206 -35.03 -32.19 -30.98
CA GLU A 206 -35.33 -33.57 -30.55
C GLU A 206 -36.11 -33.61 -29.22
N ILE A 207 -35.70 -32.81 -28.23
CA ILE A 207 -36.40 -32.69 -26.94
C ILE A 207 -37.83 -32.16 -27.13
N GLN A 208 -38.00 -31.15 -28.00
CA GLN A 208 -39.30 -30.58 -28.30
C GLN A 208 -40.19 -31.61 -28.99
N GLU A 209 -39.67 -32.37 -29.95
CA GLU A 209 -40.41 -33.41 -30.66
C GLU A 209 -40.93 -34.51 -29.70
N VAL A 210 -40.09 -34.97 -28.77
CA VAL A 210 -40.51 -35.96 -27.76
C VAL A 210 -41.53 -35.37 -26.80
N THR A 211 -41.37 -34.10 -26.41
CA THR A 211 -42.33 -33.39 -25.57
C THR A 211 -43.69 -33.27 -26.26
N ASP A 212 -43.71 -32.93 -27.54
CA ASP A 212 -44.92 -32.83 -28.35
C ASP A 212 -45.61 -34.19 -28.51
N LYS A 213 -44.83 -35.27 -28.71
CA LYS A 213 -45.36 -36.66 -28.73
C LYS A 213 -46.07 -37.01 -27.42
N ILE A 214 -45.50 -36.66 -26.27
CA ILE A 214 -46.12 -36.88 -24.96
C ILE A 214 -47.39 -36.02 -24.82
N GLN A 215 -47.36 -34.76 -25.24
CA GLN A 215 -48.53 -33.87 -25.18
C GLN A 215 -49.70 -34.38 -26.05
N ILE A 216 -49.41 -34.87 -27.27
CA ILE A 216 -50.41 -35.45 -28.16
C ILE A 216 -51.04 -36.71 -27.53
N HIS A 217 -50.24 -37.53 -26.85
CA HIS A 217 -50.71 -38.75 -26.17
C HIS A 217 -51.77 -38.47 -25.08
N LEU A 218 -51.86 -37.24 -24.57
CA LEU A 218 -52.93 -36.85 -23.65
C LEU A 218 -54.33 -37.04 -24.24
N GLN A 219 -54.48 -36.91 -25.57
CA GLN A 219 -55.76 -37.14 -26.25
C GLN A 219 -56.22 -38.60 -26.13
N GLU A 220 -55.29 -39.56 -26.24
CA GLU A 220 -55.58 -40.98 -26.07
C GLU A 220 -55.87 -41.31 -24.59
N ILE A 221 -55.12 -40.70 -23.66
CA ILE A 221 -55.40 -40.82 -22.22
C ILE A 221 -56.83 -40.35 -21.89
N ARG A 222 -57.28 -39.21 -22.44
CA ARG A 222 -58.65 -38.70 -22.24
C ARG A 222 -59.71 -39.69 -22.70
N LYS A 223 -59.46 -40.41 -23.81
CA LYS A 223 -60.36 -41.46 -24.33
C LYS A 223 -60.39 -42.67 -23.40
N ILE A 224 -59.22 -43.16 -22.96
CA ILE A 224 -59.09 -44.34 -22.07
C ILE A 224 -59.81 -44.09 -20.74
N LEU A 225 -59.60 -42.92 -20.14
CA LEU A 225 -60.21 -42.55 -18.85
C LEU A 225 -61.65 -42.04 -18.98
N LYS A 226 -62.17 -41.91 -20.21
CA LYS A 226 -63.47 -41.29 -20.53
C LYS A 226 -63.67 -39.94 -19.83
N ASN A 227 -62.59 -39.18 -19.69
CA ASN A 227 -62.55 -37.89 -19.01
C ASN A 227 -61.88 -36.85 -19.91
N PRO A 228 -62.67 -36.05 -20.66
CA PRO A 228 -62.14 -35.00 -21.53
C PRO A 228 -61.36 -33.92 -20.78
N SER A 229 -61.61 -33.74 -19.48
CA SER A 229 -60.95 -32.74 -18.64
C SER A 229 -59.62 -33.22 -18.05
N ALA A 230 -59.15 -34.43 -18.40
CA ALA A 230 -57.86 -34.92 -17.93
C ALA A 230 -56.71 -34.04 -18.46
N GLN A 231 -55.80 -33.68 -17.57
CA GLN A 231 -54.63 -32.86 -17.85
C GLN A 231 -53.42 -33.43 -17.12
N TYR A 232 -52.23 -33.23 -17.68
CA TYR A 232 -50.99 -33.53 -16.98
C TYR A 232 -50.78 -32.58 -15.81
N VAL A 233 -50.23 -33.12 -14.72
CA VAL A 233 -49.76 -32.36 -13.56
C VAL A 233 -48.25 -32.56 -13.37
N THR A 234 -47.58 -31.55 -12.82
CA THR A 234 -46.18 -31.62 -12.44
C THR A 234 -46.06 -31.38 -10.95
N VAL A 235 -45.46 -32.31 -10.21
CA VAL A 235 -45.31 -32.22 -8.75
C VAL A 235 -43.93 -32.71 -8.37
N SER A 236 -43.19 -31.89 -7.61
CA SER A 236 -41.84 -32.21 -7.12
C SER A 236 -40.86 -32.61 -8.24
N GLY A 237 -40.94 -31.97 -9.41
CA GLY A 237 -40.07 -32.23 -10.56
C GLY A 237 -40.43 -33.47 -11.39
N GLN A 238 -41.46 -34.24 -11.01
CA GLN A 238 -42.02 -35.27 -11.89
C GLN A 238 -43.09 -34.66 -12.79
N GLU A 239 -42.87 -34.72 -14.10
CA GLU A 239 -43.75 -34.16 -15.14
C GLU A 239 -44.66 -35.25 -15.74
N PHE A 240 -45.67 -34.82 -16.49
CA PHE A 240 -46.58 -35.70 -17.26
C PHE A 240 -47.35 -36.74 -16.43
N MET A 241 -47.63 -36.44 -15.16
CA MET A 241 -48.44 -37.30 -14.31
C MET A 241 -49.93 -37.11 -14.56
N ILE A 242 -50.69 -38.21 -14.50
CA ILE A 242 -52.15 -38.17 -14.43
C ILE A 242 -52.58 -38.33 -12.97
N GLU A 243 -53.25 -37.32 -12.44
CA GLU A 243 -53.74 -37.30 -11.06
C GLU A 243 -55.22 -37.67 -10.99
N ILE A 244 -55.53 -38.65 -10.13
CA ILE A 244 -56.89 -39.10 -9.88
C ILE A 244 -57.16 -39.26 -8.38
N LYS A 245 -58.41 -39.08 -7.96
CA LYS A 245 -58.81 -39.31 -6.56
C LYS A 245 -58.68 -40.78 -6.19
N ASN A 246 -58.29 -41.05 -4.94
CA ASN A 246 -58.13 -42.43 -4.46
C ASN A 246 -59.42 -43.26 -4.55
N SER A 247 -60.59 -42.62 -4.52
CA SER A 247 -61.90 -43.26 -4.72
C SER A 247 -62.16 -43.72 -6.17
N ALA A 248 -61.42 -43.22 -7.15
CA ALA A 248 -61.61 -43.49 -8.58
C ALA A 248 -60.45 -44.28 -9.21
N ILE A 249 -59.60 -44.92 -8.39
CA ILE A 249 -58.44 -45.70 -8.86
C ILE A 249 -58.84 -46.85 -9.78
N SER A 250 -60.03 -47.42 -9.59
CA SER A 250 -60.57 -48.49 -10.45
C SER A 250 -60.73 -48.09 -11.92
N CYS A 251 -60.69 -46.79 -12.26
CA CYS A 251 -60.76 -46.27 -13.63
C CYS A 251 -59.41 -46.29 -14.37
N ILE A 252 -58.30 -46.56 -13.68
CA ILE A 252 -56.95 -46.59 -14.27
C ILE A 252 -56.65 -48.00 -14.83
N PRO A 253 -56.11 -48.11 -16.05
CA PRO A 253 -55.66 -49.39 -16.60
C PRO A 253 -54.60 -50.11 -15.76
N ALA A 254 -54.58 -51.44 -15.81
CA ALA A 254 -53.70 -52.27 -14.96
C ALA A 254 -52.21 -52.18 -15.31
N ASP A 255 -51.89 -51.78 -16.55
CA ASP A 255 -50.53 -51.60 -17.05
C ASP A 255 -49.91 -50.23 -16.71
N TRP A 256 -50.69 -49.33 -16.08
CA TRP A 256 -50.19 -48.03 -15.65
C TRP A 256 -49.40 -48.14 -14.35
N VAL A 257 -48.30 -47.40 -14.26
CA VAL A 257 -47.43 -47.42 -13.09
C VAL A 257 -47.76 -46.24 -12.19
N LYS A 258 -48.00 -46.53 -10.91
CA LYS A 258 -48.19 -45.52 -9.87
C LYS A 258 -46.84 -44.89 -9.52
N VAL A 259 -46.70 -43.59 -9.77
CA VAL A 259 -45.45 -42.83 -9.57
C VAL A 259 -45.47 -41.91 -8.35
N GLY A 260 -46.67 -41.63 -7.83
CA GLY A 260 -46.82 -40.87 -6.59
C GLY A 260 -48.17 -41.11 -5.89
N SER A 261 -48.24 -40.83 -4.60
CA SER A 261 -49.51 -40.76 -3.88
C SER A 261 -49.50 -39.76 -2.74
N THR A 262 -50.69 -39.25 -2.47
CA THR A 262 -51.03 -38.48 -1.27
C THR A 262 -52.23 -39.14 -0.60
N LYS A 263 -52.65 -38.61 0.56
CA LYS A 263 -53.83 -39.09 1.27
C LYS A 263 -55.11 -39.01 0.42
N ALA A 264 -55.22 -38.05 -0.50
CA ALA A 264 -56.43 -37.79 -1.28
C ALA A 264 -56.36 -38.31 -2.73
N VAL A 265 -55.19 -38.27 -3.35
CA VAL A 265 -55.01 -38.55 -4.79
C VAL A 265 -53.81 -39.46 -5.05
N SER A 266 -53.89 -40.25 -6.12
CA SER A 266 -52.81 -41.08 -6.65
C SER A 266 -52.43 -40.59 -8.06
N ARG A 267 -51.14 -40.69 -8.39
CA ARG A 267 -50.55 -40.20 -9.64
C ARG A 267 -49.93 -41.33 -10.43
N PHE A 268 -50.18 -41.37 -11.73
CA PHE A 268 -49.81 -42.49 -12.60
C PHE A 268 -49.15 -42.01 -13.90
N HIS A 269 -48.31 -42.87 -14.47
CA HIS A 269 -47.82 -42.78 -15.85
C HIS A 269 -48.33 -43.99 -16.66
N SER A 270 -48.73 -43.75 -17.91
CA SER A 270 -49.00 -44.82 -18.88
C SER A 270 -47.68 -45.45 -19.35
N PRO A 271 -47.68 -46.69 -19.87
CA PRO A 271 -46.47 -47.31 -20.44
C PRO A 271 -45.79 -46.43 -21.50
N PHE A 272 -46.56 -45.77 -22.35
CA PHE A 272 -46.06 -44.83 -23.35
C PHE A 272 -45.35 -43.63 -22.72
N VAL A 273 -45.94 -43.03 -21.67
CA VAL A 273 -45.33 -41.91 -20.95
C VAL A 273 -44.05 -42.35 -20.25
N ILE A 274 -43.99 -43.57 -19.68
CA ILE A 274 -42.77 -44.07 -19.01
C ILE A 274 -41.60 -44.15 -19.98
N GLU A 275 -41.81 -44.75 -21.15
CA GLU A 275 -40.77 -44.92 -22.16
C GLU A 275 -40.30 -43.57 -22.72
N ASN A 276 -41.24 -42.72 -23.17
CA ASN A 276 -40.90 -41.42 -23.75
C ASN A 276 -40.34 -40.43 -22.71
N TYR A 277 -40.82 -40.46 -21.46
CA TYR A 277 -40.27 -39.62 -20.39
C TYR A 277 -38.85 -40.06 -20.01
N ARG A 278 -38.56 -41.37 -20.03
CA ARG A 278 -37.18 -41.86 -19.87
C ARG A 278 -36.28 -41.34 -21.00
N HIS A 279 -36.73 -41.44 -22.25
CA HIS A 279 -35.98 -40.93 -23.40
C HIS A 279 -35.79 -39.40 -23.35
N LEU A 280 -36.83 -38.65 -22.97
CA LEU A 280 -36.79 -37.20 -22.79
C LEU A 280 -35.74 -36.80 -21.74
N ASN A 281 -35.69 -37.49 -20.60
CA ASN A 281 -34.71 -37.22 -19.56
C ASN A 281 -33.28 -37.54 -20.03
N GLN A 282 -33.07 -38.61 -20.80
CA GLN A 282 -31.76 -38.90 -21.41
C GLN A 282 -31.32 -37.77 -22.36
N LEU A 283 -32.22 -37.27 -23.22
CA LEU A 283 -31.91 -36.16 -24.11
C LEU A 283 -31.62 -34.86 -23.32
N ARG A 284 -32.37 -34.58 -22.25
CA ARG A 284 -32.14 -33.43 -21.37
C ARG A 284 -30.78 -33.49 -20.67
N GLU A 285 -30.40 -34.65 -20.14
CA GLU A 285 -29.08 -34.87 -19.54
C GLU A 285 -27.96 -34.71 -20.57
N GLN A 286 -28.14 -35.26 -21.78
CA GLN A 286 -27.18 -35.11 -22.88
C GLN A 286 -27.03 -33.63 -23.29
N LEU A 287 -28.14 -32.90 -23.41
CA LEU A 287 -28.11 -31.47 -23.73
C LEU A 287 -27.29 -30.68 -22.69
N VAL A 288 -27.40 -31.02 -21.40
CA VAL A 288 -26.60 -30.38 -20.35
C VAL A 288 -25.10 -30.65 -20.54
N LEU A 289 -24.70 -31.87 -20.90
CA LEU A 289 -23.31 -32.22 -21.18
C LEU A 289 -22.78 -31.50 -22.43
N ASP A 290 -23.57 -31.47 -23.51
CA ASP A 290 -23.22 -30.79 -24.75
C ASP A 290 -23.06 -29.28 -24.50
N CYS A 291 -24.02 -28.65 -23.79
CA CYS A 291 -23.95 -27.23 -23.43
C CYS A 291 -22.77 -26.90 -22.51
N ASN A 292 -22.38 -27.82 -21.63
CA ASN A 292 -21.19 -27.65 -20.79
C ASN A 292 -19.90 -27.65 -21.62
N THR A 293 -19.84 -28.48 -22.65
CA THR A 293 -18.69 -28.53 -23.57
C THR A 293 -18.58 -27.22 -24.35
N GLU A 294 -19.69 -26.78 -24.97
CA GLU A 294 -19.75 -25.51 -25.70
C GLU A 294 -19.44 -24.30 -24.81
N TRP A 295 -19.85 -24.35 -23.53
CA TRP A 295 -19.48 -23.32 -22.56
C TRP A 295 -17.97 -23.21 -22.36
N LEU A 296 -17.26 -24.33 -22.25
CA LEU A 296 -15.80 -24.31 -22.08
C LEU A 296 -15.07 -23.81 -23.33
N ASP A 297 -15.56 -24.16 -24.52
CA ASP A 297 -15.02 -23.68 -25.79
C ASP A 297 -15.31 -22.18 -26.00
N PHE A 298 -16.47 -21.73 -25.56
CA PHE A 298 -16.81 -20.31 -25.52
C PHE A 298 -15.85 -19.52 -24.60
N LEU A 299 -15.56 -20.03 -23.40
CA LEU A 299 -14.59 -19.42 -22.49
C LEU A 299 -13.16 -19.44 -23.06
N GLU A 300 -12.76 -20.51 -23.76
CA GLU A 300 -11.47 -20.58 -24.45
C GLU A 300 -11.35 -19.49 -25.52
N ASN A 301 -12.39 -19.29 -26.31
CA ASN A 301 -12.42 -18.24 -27.32
C ASN A 301 -12.36 -16.84 -26.71
N PHE A 302 -13.09 -16.58 -25.61
CA PHE A 302 -13.00 -15.31 -24.88
C PHE A 302 -11.59 -15.08 -24.31
N SER A 303 -10.93 -16.13 -23.83
CA SER A 303 -9.61 -16.07 -23.20
C SER A 303 -8.50 -15.58 -24.15
N LYS A 304 -8.71 -15.62 -25.47
CA LYS A 304 -7.81 -15.02 -26.47
C LYS A 304 -7.61 -13.51 -26.25
N HIS A 305 -8.58 -12.84 -25.65
CA HIS A 305 -8.55 -11.40 -25.36
C HIS A 305 -8.07 -11.08 -23.93
N TYR A 306 -7.76 -12.08 -23.10
CA TYR A 306 -7.46 -11.92 -21.68
C TYR A 306 -6.39 -10.85 -21.39
N HIS A 307 -5.27 -10.86 -22.11
CA HIS A 307 -4.19 -9.90 -21.86
C HIS A 307 -4.57 -8.44 -22.20
N ALA A 308 -5.38 -8.22 -23.24
CA ALA A 308 -5.87 -6.88 -23.58
C ALA A 308 -6.83 -6.38 -22.50
N LEU A 309 -7.76 -7.24 -22.04
CA LEU A 309 -8.68 -6.90 -20.95
C LEU A 309 -7.94 -6.65 -19.64
N CYS A 310 -6.91 -7.44 -19.31
CA CYS A 310 -6.05 -7.17 -18.17
C CYS A 310 -5.35 -5.82 -18.30
N LYS A 311 -4.85 -5.45 -19.48
CA LYS A 311 -4.24 -4.13 -19.71
C LYS A 311 -5.23 -3.00 -19.42
N ALA A 312 -6.48 -3.13 -19.88
CA ALA A 312 -7.55 -2.17 -19.56
C ALA A 312 -7.79 -2.05 -18.05
N VAL A 313 -7.81 -3.17 -17.31
CA VAL A 313 -7.94 -3.14 -15.84
C VAL A 313 -6.74 -2.47 -15.17
N HIS A 314 -5.51 -2.65 -15.67
CA HIS A 314 -4.34 -1.92 -15.17
C HIS A 314 -4.43 -0.41 -15.45
N HIS A 315 -5.02 -0.01 -16.57
CA HIS A 315 -5.31 1.39 -16.87
C HIS A 315 -6.32 1.97 -15.87
N LEU A 316 -7.43 1.28 -15.63
CA LEU A 316 -8.40 1.66 -14.60
C LEU A 316 -7.77 1.74 -13.20
N ALA A 317 -6.89 0.79 -12.86
CA ALA A 317 -6.14 0.82 -11.60
C ALA A 317 -5.21 2.04 -11.49
N THR A 318 -4.60 2.46 -12.60
CA THR A 318 -3.74 3.64 -12.64
C THR A 318 -4.55 4.91 -12.44
N ILE A 319 -5.70 5.02 -13.12
CA ILE A 319 -6.64 6.12 -12.93
C ILE A 319 -7.07 6.19 -11.46
N ASP A 320 -7.55 5.09 -10.87
CA ASP A 320 -7.99 5.04 -9.47
C ASP A 320 -6.88 5.46 -8.48
N CYS A 321 -5.62 5.06 -8.73
CA CYS A 321 -4.48 5.53 -7.93
C CYS A 321 -4.28 7.05 -8.02
N ILE A 322 -4.36 7.66 -9.22
CA ILE A 322 -4.20 9.11 -9.37
C ILE A 322 -5.31 9.86 -8.65
N PHE A 323 -6.57 9.43 -8.79
CA PHE A 323 -7.70 10.00 -8.04
C PHE A 323 -7.52 9.86 -6.53
N SER A 324 -6.99 8.71 -6.07
CA SER A 324 -6.65 8.48 -4.66
C SER A 324 -5.62 9.50 -4.16
N LEU A 325 -4.53 9.72 -4.89
CA LEU A 325 -3.50 10.70 -4.52
C LEU A 325 -4.02 12.14 -4.60
N ALA A 326 -4.89 12.48 -5.56
CA ALA A 326 -5.54 13.78 -5.62
C ALA A 326 -6.46 14.02 -4.42
N LYS A 327 -7.11 12.96 -3.90
CA LYS A 327 -7.91 13.06 -2.67
C LYS A 327 -7.06 13.35 -1.44
N VAL A 328 -5.83 12.81 -1.37
CA VAL A 328 -4.84 13.15 -0.34
C VAL A 328 -4.40 14.60 -0.49
N ALA A 329 -4.02 15.01 -1.70
CA ALA A 329 -3.56 16.37 -2.01
C ALA A 329 -4.60 17.46 -1.71
N LYS A 330 -5.89 17.11 -1.76
CA LYS A 330 -7.02 18.01 -1.44
C LYS A 330 -7.16 18.28 0.06
N GLN A 331 -6.49 17.51 0.93
CA GLN A 331 -6.45 17.77 2.37
C GLN A 331 -5.62 19.02 2.64
N GLY A 332 -5.93 19.75 3.73
CA GLY A 332 -5.26 21.01 4.06
C GLY A 332 -3.74 20.88 4.17
N ASP A 333 -3.03 21.91 3.70
CA ASP A 333 -1.57 22.07 3.82
C ASP A 333 -0.70 21.00 3.12
N TYR A 334 -1.18 20.40 2.02
CA TYR A 334 -0.38 19.58 1.12
C TYR A 334 0.13 20.40 -0.07
N CYS A 335 1.43 20.31 -0.38
CA CYS A 335 2.04 21.01 -1.51
C CYS A 335 2.54 20.03 -2.58
N ARG A 336 2.61 20.50 -3.84
CA ARG A 336 3.28 19.78 -4.93
C ARG A 336 4.79 19.86 -4.71
N PRO A 337 5.51 18.75 -4.49
CA PRO A 337 6.96 18.78 -4.34
C PRO A 337 7.63 19.11 -5.68
N THR A 338 8.76 19.83 -5.63
CA THR A 338 9.63 20.05 -6.78
C THR A 338 10.73 18.97 -6.79
N LEU A 339 10.76 18.15 -7.84
CA LEU A 339 11.71 17.04 -7.93
C LEU A 339 12.93 17.42 -8.78
N GLN A 340 14.13 17.05 -8.31
CA GLN A 340 15.42 17.35 -8.96
C GLN A 340 16.30 16.09 -9.05
N GLU A 341 17.30 16.08 -9.93
CA GLU A 341 18.30 14.99 -9.97
C GLU A 341 19.43 15.18 -8.93
N GLU A 342 19.66 16.43 -8.52
CA GLU A 342 20.68 16.79 -7.54
C GLU A 342 20.26 16.38 -6.12
N LYS A 343 21.24 16.02 -5.27
CA LYS A 343 21.02 15.57 -3.89
C LYS A 343 20.53 16.72 -3.02
N ARG A 344 19.24 16.69 -2.70
CA ARG A 344 18.62 17.75 -1.91
C ARG A 344 17.37 17.27 -1.19
N ILE A 345 17.19 17.68 0.05
CA ILE A 345 15.93 17.56 0.80
C ILE A 345 15.73 18.90 1.49
N MET A 346 14.91 19.76 0.88
CA MET A 346 14.44 21.00 1.48
C MET A 346 12.95 20.86 1.75
N ILE A 347 12.56 20.94 3.01
CA ILE A 347 11.17 20.84 3.45
C ILE A 347 10.91 22.06 4.34
N LYS A 348 9.92 22.86 4.01
CA LYS A 348 9.47 23.99 4.80
C LYS A 348 8.18 23.61 5.52
N ASN A 349 8.18 23.72 6.85
CA ASN A 349 7.01 23.44 7.68
C ASN A 349 6.36 22.06 7.38
N GLY A 350 7.17 21.02 7.22
CA GLY A 350 6.67 19.68 6.96
C GLY A 350 5.97 19.09 8.19
N ARG A 351 5.06 18.14 7.96
CA ARG A 351 4.37 17.37 9.01
C ARG A 351 4.49 15.88 8.77
N HIS A 352 4.38 15.08 9.82
CA HIS A 352 4.42 13.62 9.70
C HIS A 352 3.08 13.10 9.13
N PRO A 353 3.02 12.46 7.95
CA PRO A 353 1.76 12.15 7.25
C PRO A 353 0.72 11.38 8.08
N VAL A 354 1.17 10.40 8.88
CA VAL A 354 0.27 9.61 9.73
C VAL A 354 -0.19 10.37 10.98
N ILE A 355 0.72 11.06 11.67
CA ILE A 355 0.42 11.77 12.91
C ILE A 355 -0.51 12.96 12.62
N ASP A 356 -0.30 13.64 11.49
CA ASP A 356 -1.15 14.75 11.00
C ASP A 356 -2.62 14.32 10.92
N VAL A 357 -2.88 13.12 10.39
CA VAL A 357 -4.23 12.55 10.28
C VAL A 357 -4.77 12.05 11.63
N LEU A 358 -3.90 11.53 12.51
CA LEU A 358 -4.33 10.95 13.79
C LEU A 358 -4.65 11.99 14.86
N LEU A 359 -3.91 13.10 14.91
CA LEU A 359 -4.12 14.15 15.93
C LEU A 359 -5.27 15.11 15.58
N GLY A 360 -5.61 15.26 14.29
CA GLY A 360 -6.75 16.08 13.85
C GLY A 360 -6.61 17.57 14.19
N GLU A 361 -7.74 18.30 14.23
CA GLU A 361 -7.76 19.76 14.49
C GLU A 361 -7.55 20.14 15.97
N GLN A 362 -7.65 19.19 16.91
CA GLN A 362 -7.65 19.47 18.35
C GLN A 362 -6.24 19.56 18.96
N ASP A 363 -5.25 18.87 18.38
CA ASP A 363 -3.84 18.91 18.76
C ASP A 363 -2.98 18.94 17.48
N GLN A 364 -2.53 20.11 17.03
CA GLN A 364 -1.73 20.18 15.80
C GLN A 364 -0.31 19.66 16.01
N TYR A 365 0.13 18.72 15.16
CA TYR A 365 1.54 18.34 15.08
C TYR A 365 2.37 19.56 14.67
N VAL A 366 3.38 19.91 15.47
CA VAL A 366 4.22 21.08 15.20
C VAL A 366 5.03 20.84 13.92
N PRO A 367 4.87 21.69 12.88
CA PRO A 367 5.58 21.53 11.62
C PRO A 367 7.07 21.83 11.79
N ASN A 368 7.89 21.09 11.06
CA ASN A 368 9.35 21.17 11.15
C ASN A 368 9.98 21.33 9.77
N SER A 369 11.00 22.18 9.68
CA SER A 369 11.75 22.40 8.44
C SER A 369 13.02 21.56 8.41
N THR A 370 13.44 21.16 7.22
CA THR A 370 14.64 20.36 6.97
C THR A 370 15.39 20.96 5.79
N ASN A 371 16.70 21.13 5.93
CA ASN A 371 17.57 21.56 4.83
C ASN A 371 18.79 20.65 4.77
N LEU A 372 18.80 19.75 3.79
CA LEU A 372 19.92 18.89 3.46
C LEU A 372 20.26 19.07 1.99
N SER A 373 21.50 19.41 1.64
CA SER A 373 21.91 19.54 0.24
C SER A 373 23.40 19.36 0.05
N GLU A 374 23.83 19.16 -1.19
CA GLU A 374 25.26 19.06 -1.52
C GLU A 374 26.04 20.37 -1.28
N ASP A 375 25.40 21.51 -1.53
CA ASP A 375 25.95 22.86 -1.34
C ASP A 375 25.89 23.37 0.11
N SER A 376 25.32 22.57 1.02
CA SER A 376 25.13 22.92 2.43
C SER A 376 25.38 21.67 3.30
N GLU A 377 24.73 21.62 4.45
CA GLU A 377 24.78 20.49 5.35
C GLU A 377 24.19 19.25 4.67
N ARG A 378 24.95 18.15 4.65
CA ARG A 378 24.45 16.82 4.23
C ARG A 378 24.09 15.96 5.44
N VAL A 379 24.60 16.32 6.61
CA VAL A 379 24.49 15.54 7.84
C VAL A 379 23.90 16.39 8.94
N MET A 380 22.80 15.93 9.52
CA MET A 380 22.22 16.51 10.74
C MET A 380 22.49 15.57 11.92
N ILE A 381 23.22 16.06 12.92
CA ILE A 381 23.37 15.38 14.21
C ILE A 381 22.27 15.89 15.12
N ILE A 382 21.37 15.00 15.56
CA ILE A 382 20.17 15.36 16.32
C ILE A 382 20.30 14.83 17.74
N THR A 383 20.21 15.74 18.70
CA THR A 383 20.31 15.47 20.14
C THR A 383 19.01 15.85 20.88
N GLY A 384 18.92 15.52 22.17
CA GLY A 384 17.78 15.85 23.03
C GLY A 384 17.01 14.62 23.55
N PRO A 385 15.98 14.81 24.39
CA PRO A 385 15.28 13.72 25.09
C PRO A 385 14.39 12.87 24.18
N ASN A 386 14.15 11.61 24.54
CA ASN A 386 13.38 10.66 23.70
C ASN A 386 11.90 11.05 23.53
N MET A 387 11.35 11.81 24.46
CA MET A 387 9.99 12.34 24.37
C MET A 387 9.87 13.65 23.56
N GLY A 388 10.98 14.22 23.06
CA GLY A 388 10.98 15.50 22.35
C GLY A 388 10.51 15.46 20.89
N GLY A 389 10.00 14.33 20.38
CA GLY A 389 9.53 14.19 19.00
C GLY A 389 10.61 13.84 17.95
N LYS A 390 11.84 13.51 18.37
CA LYS A 390 12.96 13.15 17.48
C LYS A 390 12.59 12.06 16.47
N SER A 391 12.00 10.95 16.94
CA SER A 391 11.61 9.82 16.09
C SER A 391 10.54 10.22 15.07
N SER A 392 9.61 11.10 15.45
CA SER A 392 8.59 11.62 14.53
C SER A 392 9.21 12.46 13.42
N TYR A 393 10.14 13.35 13.76
CA TYR A 393 10.84 14.19 12.79
C TYR A 393 11.66 13.38 11.78
N ILE A 394 12.48 12.42 12.23
CA ILE A 394 13.31 11.64 11.29
C ILE A 394 12.45 10.75 10.38
N LYS A 395 11.35 10.17 10.90
CA LYS A 395 10.39 9.41 10.09
C LYS A 395 9.72 10.32 9.07
N GLN A 396 9.32 11.52 9.47
CA GLN A 396 8.69 12.51 8.61
C GLN A 396 9.57 12.84 7.38
N VAL A 397 10.86 13.10 7.56
CA VAL A 397 11.77 13.41 6.45
C VAL A 397 11.80 12.27 5.42
N ALA A 398 11.92 11.02 5.88
CA ALA A 398 11.90 9.86 5.00
C ALA A 398 10.54 9.66 4.31
N LEU A 399 9.43 9.80 5.05
CA LEU A 399 8.08 9.61 4.52
C LEU A 399 7.73 10.66 3.45
N ILE A 400 8.09 11.92 3.67
CA ILE A 400 7.90 13.00 2.68
C ILE A 400 8.69 12.70 1.39
N THR A 401 9.93 12.25 1.53
CA THR A 401 10.79 11.85 0.39
C THR A 401 10.16 10.69 -0.40
N ILE A 402 9.64 9.68 0.30
CA ILE A 402 8.92 8.54 -0.31
C ILE A 402 7.68 9.01 -1.05
N MET A 403 6.85 9.84 -0.43
CA MET A 403 5.64 10.39 -1.04
C MET A 403 5.93 11.19 -2.31
N ALA A 404 6.99 12.01 -2.29
CA ALA A 404 7.43 12.75 -3.46
C ALA A 404 7.83 11.80 -4.62
N GLN A 405 8.65 10.77 -4.36
CA GLN A 405 9.06 9.78 -5.38
C GLN A 405 7.98 8.77 -5.79
N ILE A 406 6.88 8.65 -5.05
CA ILE A 406 5.66 7.97 -5.51
C ILE A 406 4.96 8.80 -6.59
N GLY A 407 5.14 10.12 -6.58
CA GLY A 407 4.40 11.09 -7.39
C GLY A 407 3.15 11.63 -6.69
N SER A 408 3.20 11.75 -5.36
CA SER A 408 2.15 12.34 -4.52
C SER A 408 2.52 13.76 -4.07
N TYR A 409 1.51 14.56 -3.74
CA TYR A 409 1.70 15.76 -2.93
C TYR A 409 2.16 15.36 -1.53
N VAL A 410 2.81 16.29 -0.83
CA VAL A 410 3.44 16.06 0.48
C VAL A 410 2.90 17.03 1.54
N PRO A 411 2.80 16.63 2.82
CA PRO A 411 2.32 17.49 3.90
C PRO A 411 3.41 18.49 4.33
N ALA A 412 3.54 19.58 3.59
CA ALA A 412 4.49 20.65 3.84
C ALA A 412 3.97 21.95 3.20
N GLU A 413 4.51 23.08 3.62
CA GLU A 413 4.25 24.37 2.94
C GLU A 413 4.95 24.39 1.58
N GLU A 414 6.23 23.99 1.55
CA GLU A 414 7.04 23.88 0.35
C GLU A 414 7.99 22.68 0.49
N ALA A 415 8.25 21.98 -0.63
CA ALA A 415 9.18 20.86 -0.64
C ALA A 415 9.97 20.79 -1.96
N THR A 416 11.29 20.66 -1.86
CA THR A 416 12.21 20.35 -2.97
C THR A 416 13.00 19.10 -2.63
N ILE A 417 12.86 18.07 -3.46
CA ILE A 417 13.39 16.73 -3.20
C ILE A 417 14.21 16.26 -4.41
N GLY A 418 15.48 15.98 -4.17
CA GLY A 418 16.37 15.26 -5.06
C GLY A 418 16.00 13.78 -5.11
N ILE A 419 16.14 13.13 -6.27
CA ILE A 419 15.90 11.69 -6.37
C ILE A 419 16.88 10.92 -5.47
N VAL A 420 16.34 10.22 -4.49
CA VAL A 420 17.07 9.33 -3.60
C VAL A 420 17.00 7.89 -4.13
N ASP A 421 18.15 7.23 -4.23
CA ASP A 421 18.26 5.86 -4.74
C ASP A 421 17.82 4.80 -3.72
N GLY A 422 17.91 5.12 -2.43
CA GLY A 422 17.52 4.24 -1.33
C GLY A 422 17.41 4.96 0.00
N ILE A 423 16.47 4.49 0.82
CA ILE A 423 16.32 4.94 2.21
C ILE A 423 16.69 3.80 3.14
N PHE A 424 17.63 4.08 4.03
CA PHE A 424 18.18 3.13 4.96
C PHE A 424 17.96 3.62 6.38
N THR A 425 17.25 2.83 7.18
CA THR A 425 16.98 3.17 8.57
C THR A 425 17.52 2.09 9.49
N ARG A 426 18.14 2.54 10.58
CA ARG A 426 18.30 1.78 11.81
C ARG A 426 17.58 2.57 12.90
N MET A 427 16.43 2.07 13.34
CA MET A 427 15.61 2.68 14.38
C MET A 427 15.07 1.61 15.32
N GLY A 428 14.96 1.95 16.60
CA GLY A 428 14.38 1.10 17.63
C GLY A 428 15.24 -0.12 18.05
N ALA A 429 14.77 -0.80 19.09
CA ALA A 429 15.29 -2.09 19.53
C ALA A 429 14.20 -3.13 19.29
N ALA A 430 14.44 -4.06 18.37
CA ALA A 430 13.59 -5.22 18.19
C ALA A 430 14.38 -6.45 18.65
N ASP A 431 13.86 -7.13 19.67
CA ASP A 431 14.48 -8.35 20.18
C ASP A 431 14.16 -9.53 19.26
N ASN A 432 15.19 -10.30 18.88
CA ASN A 432 15.03 -11.53 18.10
C ASN A 432 15.59 -12.73 18.88
N ILE A 433 15.03 -12.93 20.07
CA ILE A 433 15.46 -13.95 21.03
C ILE A 433 15.45 -15.35 20.41
N TYR A 434 14.51 -15.63 19.50
CA TYR A 434 14.38 -16.92 18.82
C TYR A 434 15.57 -17.30 17.91
N LYS A 435 16.38 -16.34 17.46
CA LYS A 435 17.56 -16.60 16.61
C LYS A 435 18.87 -16.73 17.39
N GLY A 436 18.83 -16.59 18.72
CA GLY A 436 20.03 -16.66 19.56
C GLY A 436 21.05 -15.54 19.29
N ARG A 437 20.64 -14.42 18.69
CA ARG A 437 21.49 -13.26 18.43
C ARG A 437 21.23 -12.18 19.48
N SER A 438 22.30 -11.53 19.95
CA SER A 438 22.15 -10.37 20.85
C SER A 438 21.59 -9.19 20.07
N THR A 439 20.82 -8.34 20.76
CA THR A 439 20.26 -7.10 20.20
C THR A 439 21.33 -6.20 19.59
N PHE A 440 22.49 -6.11 20.25
CA PHE A 440 23.62 -5.35 19.75
C PHE A 440 24.24 -5.94 18.47
N MET A 441 24.31 -7.28 18.36
CA MET A 441 24.81 -7.92 17.14
C MET A 441 23.87 -7.68 15.95
N GLU A 442 22.56 -7.70 16.17
CA GLU A 442 21.59 -7.38 15.10
C GLU A 442 21.70 -5.91 14.69
N GLU A 443 21.82 -4.98 15.65
CA GLU A 443 22.05 -3.55 15.39
C GLU A 443 23.29 -3.30 14.52
N LEU A 444 24.42 -3.94 14.85
CA LEU A 444 25.64 -3.80 14.07
C LEU A 444 25.56 -4.51 12.71
N THR A 445 24.82 -5.62 12.61
CA THR A 445 24.60 -6.32 11.34
C THR A 445 23.79 -5.45 10.38
N ASP A 446 22.71 -4.83 10.87
CA ASP A 446 21.89 -3.90 10.09
C ASP A 446 22.74 -2.70 9.66
N THR A 447 23.52 -2.11 10.58
CA THR A 447 24.43 -0.99 10.27
C THR A 447 25.46 -1.36 9.21
N ALA A 448 26.06 -2.55 9.30
CA ALA A 448 27.01 -3.05 8.30
C ALA A 448 26.35 -3.26 6.92
N GLU A 449 25.08 -3.67 6.87
CA GLU A 449 24.33 -3.75 5.63
C GLU A 449 24.07 -2.37 5.02
N ILE A 450 23.72 -1.37 5.84
CA ILE A 450 23.55 0.02 5.41
C ILE A 450 24.85 0.54 4.82
N ILE A 451 25.98 0.37 5.52
CA ILE A 451 27.32 0.79 5.05
C ILE A 451 27.66 0.19 3.68
N ARG A 452 27.29 -1.07 3.42
CA ARG A 452 27.59 -1.75 2.16
C ARG A 452 26.72 -1.31 0.98
N LYS A 453 25.48 -0.88 1.25
CA LYS A 453 24.46 -0.61 0.22
C LYS A 453 24.22 0.88 -0.02
N ALA A 454 24.41 1.71 0.99
CA ALA A 454 24.20 3.14 0.88
C ALA A 454 25.20 3.74 -0.11
N THR A 455 24.70 4.60 -0.97
CA THR A 455 25.50 5.39 -1.91
C THR A 455 25.43 6.86 -1.53
N SER A 456 26.17 7.71 -2.24
CA SER A 456 26.08 9.15 -2.05
C SER A 456 24.71 9.76 -2.37
N GLN A 457 23.84 9.03 -3.09
CA GLN A 457 22.46 9.44 -3.42
C GLN A 457 21.43 8.92 -2.39
N SER A 458 21.87 8.19 -1.37
CA SER A 458 20.99 7.59 -0.39
C SER A 458 20.63 8.56 0.74
N LEU A 459 19.49 8.31 1.39
CA LEU A 459 19.13 8.89 2.68
C LEU A 459 19.35 7.84 3.77
N VAL A 460 20.25 8.15 4.70
CA VAL A 460 20.63 7.28 5.81
C VAL A 460 20.12 7.85 7.13
N ILE A 461 19.42 7.05 7.91
CA ILE A 461 18.89 7.42 9.22
C ILE A 461 19.39 6.42 10.25
N LEU A 462 20.20 6.90 11.18
CA LEU A 462 20.75 6.09 12.27
C LEU A 462 20.28 6.68 13.60
N ASP A 463 19.53 5.89 14.36
CA ASP A 463 18.98 6.27 15.64
C ASP A 463 19.63 5.47 16.77
N GLU A 464 20.25 6.19 17.72
CA GLU A 464 20.89 5.67 18.93
C GLU A 464 21.90 4.52 18.67
N LEU A 465 22.74 4.66 17.65
CA LEU A 465 23.80 3.68 17.35
C LEU A 465 24.81 3.59 18.50
N GLY A 466 25.13 2.36 18.92
CA GLY A 466 26.12 2.10 19.97
C GLY A 466 25.53 2.05 21.38
N ARG A 467 24.20 2.04 21.53
CA ARG A 467 23.50 1.96 22.83
C ARG A 467 23.71 0.64 23.57
N GLY A 468 23.91 -0.46 22.85
CA GLY A 468 23.93 -1.82 23.42
C GLY A 468 25.25 -2.31 24.01
N THR A 469 26.26 -1.43 24.18
CA THR A 469 27.62 -1.79 24.61
C THR A 469 28.18 -0.80 25.64
N SER A 470 29.44 -0.96 26.06
CA SER A 470 30.12 -0.03 26.97
C SER A 470 30.11 1.39 26.40
N THR A 471 30.05 2.42 27.26
CA THR A 471 29.94 3.82 26.82
C THR A 471 31.08 4.21 25.88
N HIS A 472 32.31 3.77 26.17
CA HIS A 472 33.48 4.07 25.33
C HIS A 472 33.41 3.39 23.97
N ASP A 473 33.05 2.10 23.93
CA ASP A 473 32.90 1.38 22.66
C ASP A 473 31.74 1.94 21.84
N GLY A 474 30.62 2.28 22.50
CA GLY A 474 29.44 2.84 21.88
C GLY A 474 29.72 4.19 21.22
N ILE A 475 30.39 5.10 21.94
CA ILE A 475 30.83 6.39 21.41
C ILE A 475 31.82 6.19 20.25
N ALA A 476 32.80 5.30 20.40
CA ALA A 476 33.81 5.05 19.37
C ALA A 476 33.18 4.53 18.06
N ILE A 477 32.24 3.59 18.17
CA ILE A 477 31.50 3.04 17.02
C ILE A 477 30.63 4.13 16.39
N ALA A 478 29.88 4.89 17.18
CA ALA A 478 29.01 5.95 16.70
C ALA A 478 29.80 7.04 15.96
N TYR A 479 30.88 7.54 16.58
CA TYR A 479 31.76 8.56 16.00
C TYR A 479 32.36 8.09 14.68
N SER A 480 32.98 6.90 14.67
CA SER A 480 33.67 6.37 13.49
C SER A 480 32.70 6.09 12.35
N THR A 481 31.50 5.59 12.68
CA THR A 481 30.45 5.32 11.68
C THR A 481 29.92 6.62 11.08
N LEU A 482 29.65 7.64 11.90
CA LEU A 482 29.18 8.92 11.40
C LEU A 482 30.25 9.60 10.52
N GLU A 483 31.51 9.59 10.94
CA GLU A 483 32.62 10.13 10.14
C GLU A 483 32.71 9.45 8.76
N TYR A 484 32.53 8.13 8.70
CA TYR A 484 32.48 7.39 7.45
C TYR A 484 31.37 7.87 6.50
N PHE A 485 30.16 8.14 7.01
CA PHE A 485 29.08 8.71 6.18
C PHE A 485 29.35 10.15 5.75
N ILE A 486 30.02 10.95 6.59
CA ILE A 486 30.39 12.34 6.28
C ILE A 486 31.41 12.40 5.14
N ARG A 487 32.51 11.64 5.26
CA ARG A 487 33.68 11.75 4.37
C ARG A 487 33.64 10.78 3.20
N ASP A 488 33.33 9.52 3.46
CA ASP A 488 33.55 8.43 2.51
C ASP A 488 32.29 8.19 1.65
N VAL A 489 31.12 8.00 2.27
CA VAL A 489 29.86 7.78 1.52
C VAL A 489 29.28 9.07 0.95
N LYS A 490 29.32 10.17 1.73
CA LYS A 490 28.76 11.48 1.39
C LYS A 490 27.26 11.45 1.06
N SER A 491 26.51 10.60 1.76
CA SER A 491 25.05 10.50 1.69
C SER A 491 24.36 11.58 2.51
N LEU A 492 23.08 11.85 2.21
CA LEU A 492 22.23 12.63 3.10
C LEU A 492 21.99 11.80 4.37
N THR A 493 22.29 12.35 5.55
CA THR A 493 22.35 11.56 6.78
C THR A 493 21.68 12.27 7.96
N LEU A 494 20.73 11.58 8.60
CA LEU A 494 20.16 11.99 9.88
C LEU A 494 20.71 11.07 10.98
N PHE A 495 21.48 11.62 11.91
CA PHE A 495 22.13 10.85 12.97
C PHE A 495 21.61 11.28 14.34
N VAL A 496 20.74 10.48 14.95
CA VAL A 496 20.22 10.75 16.29
C VAL A 496 21.13 10.10 17.32
N THR A 497 21.60 10.89 18.28
CA THR A 497 22.53 10.40 19.31
C THR A 497 22.32 11.07 20.65
N HIS A 498 22.71 10.34 21.70
CA HIS A 498 22.81 10.83 23.07
C HIS A 498 24.27 11.02 23.50
N TYR A 499 25.23 10.93 22.57
CA TYR A 499 26.66 11.03 22.84
C TYR A 499 27.20 12.43 22.49
N PRO A 500 27.49 13.29 23.48
CA PRO A 500 28.07 14.62 23.22
C PRO A 500 29.38 14.61 22.40
N PRO A 501 30.32 13.65 22.59
CA PRO A 501 31.55 13.63 21.80
C PRO A 501 31.33 13.47 20.28
N VAL A 502 30.20 12.92 19.86
CA VAL A 502 29.86 12.79 18.43
C VAL A 502 29.56 14.17 17.80
N CYS A 503 29.07 15.13 18.60
CA CYS A 503 28.76 16.49 18.14
C CYS A 503 30.04 17.29 17.78
N GLU A 504 31.22 16.86 18.25
CA GLU A 504 32.51 17.47 17.92
C GLU A 504 32.83 17.40 16.41
N LEU A 505 32.20 16.47 15.67
CA LEU A 505 32.37 16.33 14.22
C LEU A 505 31.93 17.58 13.43
N GLU A 506 31.00 18.39 13.96
CA GLU A 506 30.64 19.66 13.33
C GLU A 506 31.86 20.61 13.24
N LYS A 507 32.76 20.61 14.22
CA LYS A 507 33.95 21.46 14.18
C LYS A 507 34.91 21.07 13.05
N SER A 508 35.08 19.76 12.83
CA SER A 508 35.95 19.22 11.79
C SER A 508 35.34 19.34 10.38
N TYR A 509 34.01 19.38 10.28
CA TYR A 509 33.26 19.33 9.00
C TYR A 509 32.16 20.40 8.96
N ALA A 510 32.49 21.65 9.31
CA ALA A 510 31.54 22.74 9.56
C ALA A 510 30.65 23.13 8.36
N GLN A 511 31.06 22.78 7.14
CA GLN A 511 30.25 23.02 5.94
C GLN A 511 29.26 21.88 5.66
N GLN A 512 29.54 20.66 6.13
CA GLN A 512 28.81 19.45 5.76
C GLN A 512 27.94 18.91 6.89
N VAL A 513 28.22 19.28 8.13
CA VAL A 513 27.58 18.78 9.35
C VAL A 513 26.96 19.95 10.10
N GLY A 514 25.72 19.76 10.56
CA GLY A 514 25.07 20.68 11.50
C GLY A 514 24.56 19.95 12.74
N ASN A 515 24.77 20.55 13.91
CA ASN A 515 24.18 20.07 15.17
C ASN A 515 22.77 20.66 15.37
N TYR A 516 21.84 19.81 15.77
CA TYR A 516 20.44 20.15 16.01
C TYR A 516 19.92 19.46 17.28
N HIS A 517 18.86 20.00 17.85
CA HIS A 517 18.13 19.39 18.95
C HIS A 517 16.64 19.73 18.91
N MET A 518 15.83 18.94 19.60
CA MET A 518 14.41 19.26 19.79
C MET A 518 14.25 20.30 20.90
N GLY A 519 13.63 21.44 20.55
CA GLY A 519 13.38 22.56 21.44
C GLY A 519 12.39 22.23 22.55
N PHE A 520 12.62 22.86 23.70
CA PHE A 520 11.85 22.70 24.93
C PHE A 520 11.94 24.02 25.69
N LEU A 521 10.88 24.39 26.39
CA LEU A 521 10.88 25.50 27.32
C LEU A 521 11.06 24.98 28.74
N VAL A 522 11.90 25.67 29.48
CA VAL A 522 12.12 25.47 30.89
C VAL A 522 11.43 26.61 31.61
N SER A 523 10.41 26.31 32.42
CA SER A 523 9.78 27.31 33.29
C SER A 523 10.51 27.31 34.62
N GLU A 524 11.20 28.42 34.91
CA GLU A 524 11.73 28.72 36.23
C GLU A 524 10.68 29.60 36.94
N ASP A 525 10.18 29.17 38.09
CA ASP A 525 9.30 30.02 38.90
C ASP A 525 10.14 31.17 39.47
N GLU A 526 9.98 32.38 38.93
CA GLU A 526 10.66 33.62 39.37
C GLU A 526 10.35 34.01 40.84
N SER A 527 9.51 33.24 41.55
CA SER A 527 9.05 33.55 42.90
C SER A 527 9.98 33.08 44.03
N GLN A 528 11.10 32.43 43.72
CA GLN A 528 12.12 32.02 44.71
C GLN A 528 13.54 32.38 44.28
N GLN A 529 13.79 33.68 44.04
CA GLN A 529 15.16 34.18 44.00
C GLN A 529 15.67 34.43 45.43
N ASP A 530 16.13 33.38 46.10
CA ASP A 530 17.06 33.53 47.22
C ASP A 530 18.49 33.65 46.65
N PRO A 531 19.21 34.76 46.88
CA PRO A 531 20.55 34.97 46.34
C PRO A 531 21.56 34.10 47.09
N GLY A 532 21.75 32.86 46.64
CA GLY A 532 22.78 31.97 47.19
C GLY A 532 22.72 30.50 46.82
N GLU A 533 21.68 29.99 46.14
CA GLU A 533 21.58 28.56 45.83
C GLU A 533 22.02 28.21 44.39
N GLU A 534 22.90 27.21 44.30
CA GLU A 534 23.44 26.62 43.07
C GLU A 534 22.34 26.03 42.16
N GLU A 535 22.48 26.27 40.84
CA GLU A 535 21.75 25.65 39.70
C GLU A 535 20.55 24.77 40.12
N GLN A 536 19.41 25.39 40.43
CA GLN A 536 18.18 24.66 40.76
C GLN A 536 17.67 23.90 39.52
N VAL A 537 17.22 22.65 39.73
CA VAL A 537 16.59 21.85 38.67
C VAL A 537 15.20 22.44 38.41
N PRO A 538 14.90 22.91 37.19
CA PRO A 538 13.70 23.68 36.90
C PRO A 538 12.40 22.91 37.20
N ASP A 539 11.32 23.65 37.49
CA ASP A 539 10.05 23.08 37.97
C ASP A 539 9.18 22.46 36.90
N PHE A 540 9.22 22.96 35.68
CA PHE A 540 8.42 22.43 34.58
C PHE A 540 9.16 22.47 33.24
N VAL A 541 9.12 21.36 32.49
CA VAL A 541 9.67 21.28 31.13
C VAL A 541 8.54 21.04 30.14
N THR A 542 8.36 21.99 29.22
CA THR A 542 7.41 21.89 28.11
C THR A 542 8.15 21.51 26.83
N PHE A 543 7.80 20.39 26.20
CA PHE A 543 8.36 20.03 24.90
C PHE A 543 7.71 20.85 23.79
N LEU A 544 8.51 21.58 23.00
CA LEU A 544 7.99 22.39 21.89
C LEU A 544 7.82 21.59 20.60
N TYR A 545 8.44 20.40 20.51
CA TYR A 545 8.44 19.54 19.33
C TYR A 545 8.97 20.24 18.05
N GLN A 546 9.76 21.30 18.23
CA GLN A 546 10.35 22.10 17.16
C GLN A 546 11.86 21.84 17.06
N ILE A 547 12.35 21.48 15.89
CA ILE A 547 13.77 21.29 15.62
C ILE A 547 14.50 22.65 15.64
N THR A 548 15.56 22.74 16.43
CA THR A 548 16.36 23.96 16.62
C THR A 548 17.83 23.65 16.38
N ARG A 549 18.57 24.58 15.77
CA ARG A 549 20.02 24.44 15.56
C ARG A 549 20.76 24.59 16.88
N GLY A 550 21.86 23.85 17.03
CA GLY A 550 22.70 23.81 18.21
C GLY A 550 22.61 22.48 18.93
N ILE A 551 23.52 22.28 19.88
CA ILE A 551 23.56 21.09 20.73
C ILE A 551 22.56 21.28 21.86
N ALA A 552 21.87 20.20 22.24
CA ALA A 552 20.93 20.21 23.34
C ALA A 552 21.64 20.61 24.67
N ALA A 553 21.07 21.56 25.42
CA ALA A 553 21.51 22.01 26.74
C ALA A 553 21.65 20.89 27.79
N ARG A 554 22.40 21.08 28.87
CA ARG A 554 22.66 20.00 29.84
C ARG A 554 21.39 19.55 30.60
N SER A 555 21.42 18.32 31.14
CA SER A 555 20.49 17.79 32.17
C SER A 555 19.07 17.35 31.78
N TYR A 556 18.83 16.91 30.54
CA TYR A 556 17.51 16.41 30.09
C TYR A 556 16.94 15.22 30.84
N GLY A 557 17.76 14.18 31.06
CA GLY A 557 17.29 12.94 31.67
C GLY A 557 16.76 13.18 33.08
N LEU A 558 17.33 14.16 33.78
CA LEU A 558 16.93 14.55 35.12
C LEU A 558 15.59 15.29 35.12
N ASN A 559 15.35 16.15 34.13
CA ASN A 559 14.07 16.84 33.97
C ASN A 559 12.92 15.86 33.67
N VAL A 560 13.16 14.87 32.81
CA VAL A 560 12.17 13.80 32.55
C VAL A 560 11.97 12.92 33.78
N ALA A 561 13.03 12.62 34.52
CA ALA A 561 12.93 11.88 35.78
C ALA A 561 12.12 12.65 36.84
N LYS A 562 12.22 13.99 36.88
CA LYS A 562 11.37 14.85 37.72
C LYS A 562 9.90 14.73 37.34
N LEU A 563 9.56 14.74 36.05
CA LEU A 563 8.19 14.51 35.57
C LEU A 563 7.65 13.12 35.92
N ALA A 564 8.53 12.13 36.06
CA ALA A 564 8.19 10.78 36.50
C ALA A 564 8.10 10.65 38.04
N ASP A 565 8.10 11.77 38.77
CA ASP A 565 8.01 11.85 40.23
C ASP A 565 9.16 11.14 40.97
N VAL A 566 10.37 11.18 40.40
CA VAL A 566 11.59 10.70 41.07
C VAL A 566 11.97 11.67 42.19
N PRO A 567 12.27 11.18 43.41
CA PRO A 567 12.60 12.05 44.56
C PRO A 567 13.69 13.08 44.28
N GLY A 568 13.44 14.33 44.68
CA GLY A 568 14.34 15.47 44.43
C GLY A 568 15.77 15.27 44.97
N GLU A 569 15.94 14.56 46.08
CA GLU A 569 17.27 14.22 46.62
C GLU A 569 18.10 13.37 45.65
N ILE A 570 17.47 12.42 44.97
CA ILE A 570 18.11 11.57 43.96
C ILE A 570 18.49 12.42 42.74
N LEU A 571 17.59 13.30 42.30
CA LEU A 571 17.84 14.19 41.16
C LEU A 571 18.99 15.16 41.44
N LYS A 572 19.04 15.77 42.63
CA LYS A 572 20.14 16.66 43.04
C LYS A 572 21.47 15.92 43.05
N LYS A 573 21.49 14.69 43.58
CA LYS A 573 22.71 13.86 43.58
C LYS A 573 23.12 13.44 42.16
N ALA A 574 22.15 13.10 41.31
CA ALA A 574 22.39 12.69 39.93
C ALA A 574 22.91 13.86 39.07
N ALA A 575 22.41 15.09 39.28
CA ALA A 575 22.93 16.31 38.65
C ALA A 575 24.41 16.53 38.97
N TYR A 576 24.76 16.49 40.26
CA TYR A 576 26.15 16.58 40.72
C TYR A 576 27.02 15.50 40.06
N LYS A 577 26.56 14.24 40.07
CA LYS A 577 27.31 13.13 39.46
C LYS A 577 27.48 13.25 37.96
N SER A 578 26.47 13.75 37.25
CA SER A 578 26.55 13.99 35.81
C SER A 578 27.63 15.04 35.48
N LYS A 579 27.64 16.16 36.22
CA LYS A 579 28.62 17.24 36.05
C LYS A 579 30.05 16.78 36.37
N GLU A 580 30.22 16.09 37.50
CA GLU A 580 31.51 15.52 37.93
C GLU A 580 32.10 14.58 36.86
N LEU A 581 31.28 13.68 36.29
CA LEU A 581 31.72 12.74 35.27
C LEU A 581 32.07 13.42 33.95
N GLU A 582 31.25 14.39 33.51
CA GLU A 582 31.49 15.14 32.28
C GLU A 582 32.79 15.94 32.37
N GLU A 583 32.99 16.71 33.44
CA GLU A 583 34.20 17.50 33.67
C GLU A 583 35.44 16.61 33.75
N LEU A 584 35.39 15.52 34.51
CA LEU A 584 36.51 14.60 34.65
C LEU A 584 36.93 13.99 33.30
N VAL A 585 35.96 13.58 32.48
CA VAL A 585 36.24 13.02 31.15
C VAL A 585 36.79 14.09 30.20
N ASN A 586 36.19 15.28 30.18
CA ASN A 586 36.59 16.35 29.27
C ASN A 586 37.98 16.91 29.62
N VAL A 587 38.28 17.14 30.89
CA VAL A 587 39.61 17.60 31.35
C VAL A 587 40.68 16.58 30.94
N LYS A 588 40.48 15.29 31.23
CA LYS A 588 41.44 14.25 30.83
C LYS A 588 41.63 14.18 29.32
N ARG A 589 40.54 14.24 28.55
CA ARG A 589 40.59 14.24 27.06
C ARG A 589 41.37 15.44 26.53
N LYS A 590 41.06 16.65 26.99
CA LYS A 590 41.75 17.89 26.58
C LYS A 590 43.24 17.82 26.92
N THR A 591 43.59 17.51 28.17
CA THR A 591 44.99 17.45 28.61
C THR A 591 45.80 16.46 27.78
N LEU A 592 45.29 15.25 27.55
CA LEU A 592 45.98 14.24 26.75
C LEU A 592 46.08 14.63 25.25
N LYS A 593 45.01 15.18 24.67
CA LYS A 593 44.97 15.66 23.27
C LYS A 593 46.03 16.73 23.03
N TYR A 594 46.07 17.74 23.89
CA TYR A 594 47.02 18.85 23.77
C TYR A 594 48.44 18.43 24.08
N PHE A 595 48.66 17.59 25.10
CA PHE A 595 49.97 17.03 25.40
C PHE A 595 50.52 16.22 24.22
N ALA A 596 49.72 15.35 23.60
CA ALA A 596 50.15 14.56 22.46
C ALA A 596 50.51 15.42 21.24
N LYS A 597 49.74 16.48 20.97
CA LYS A 597 50.08 17.46 19.92
C LYS A 597 51.37 18.21 20.26
N LEU A 598 51.50 18.71 21.48
CA LEU A 598 52.68 19.45 21.94
C LEU A 598 53.96 18.60 21.85
N TRP A 599 53.87 17.31 22.17
CA TRP A 599 54.98 16.37 22.08
C TRP A 599 55.60 16.26 20.68
N MET A 600 54.82 16.56 19.62
CA MET A 600 55.26 16.51 18.23
C MET A 600 55.70 17.88 17.67
N THR A 601 55.67 18.95 18.49
CA THR A 601 56.09 20.29 18.06
C THR A 601 57.60 20.48 18.21
N HIS A 602 58.25 21.04 17.18
CA HIS A 602 59.71 21.20 17.16
C HIS A 602 60.18 22.63 16.85
N ASN A 603 59.30 23.49 16.34
CA ASN A 603 59.64 24.86 15.97
C ASN A 603 58.67 25.88 16.60
N ALA A 604 59.08 27.15 16.63
CA ALA A 604 58.30 28.22 17.25
C ALA A 604 56.96 28.51 16.56
N LYS A 605 56.83 28.21 15.26
CA LYS A 605 55.58 28.41 14.51
C LYS A 605 54.55 27.33 14.87
N ASP A 606 54.98 26.09 15.02
CA ASP A 606 54.13 24.97 15.45
C ASP A 606 53.61 25.20 16.87
N LEU A 607 54.48 25.70 17.76
CA LEU A 607 54.10 26.06 19.12
C LEU A 607 53.05 27.19 19.12
N GLN A 608 53.21 28.19 18.26
CA GLN A 608 52.24 29.28 18.14
C GLN A 608 50.88 28.80 17.63
N GLN A 609 50.84 27.93 16.61
CA GLN A 609 49.60 27.29 16.17
C GLN A 609 48.95 26.43 17.26
N TRP A 610 49.74 25.72 18.05
CA TRP A 610 49.24 24.94 19.19
C TRP A 610 48.62 25.84 20.26
N THR A 611 49.26 26.98 20.57
CA THR A 611 48.75 27.95 21.55
C THR A 611 47.45 28.58 21.06
N ASP A 612 47.38 28.98 19.78
CA ASP A 612 46.17 29.54 19.18
C ASP A 612 45.00 28.53 19.25
N GLU A 613 45.24 27.25 18.93
CA GLU A 613 44.22 26.19 19.06
C GLU A 613 43.77 25.97 20.52
N PHE A 614 44.71 25.99 21.47
CA PHE A 614 44.44 25.81 22.89
C PHE A 614 43.57 26.94 23.45
N GLU A 615 43.93 28.19 23.15
CA GLU A 615 43.20 29.39 23.59
C GLU A 615 41.79 29.46 22.97
N MET A 616 41.64 29.13 21.68
CA MET A 616 40.33 29.11 21.03
C MET A 616 39.37 28.08 21.65
N GLU A 617 39.87 26.93 22.10
CA GLU A 617 39.03 25.88 22.70
C GLU A 617 38.73 26.14 24.20
N GLU A 618 39.53 26.95 24.91
CA GLU A 618 39.21 27.44 26.26
C GLU A 618 38.07 28.48 26.23
N ILE A 619 38.12 29.43 25.29
CA ILE A 619 37.11 30.49 25.11
C ILE A 619 35.74 29.91 24.72
N GLN A 620 35.69 28.77 24.02
CA GLN A 620 34.43 28.10 23.66
C GLN A 620 33.83 27.21 24.75
N THR A 621 34.57 26.94 25.83
CA THR A 621 34.10 26.08 26.95
C THR A 621 33.88 26.83 28.26
N SER A 622 34.16 28.13 28.27
CA SER A 622 33.70 29.09 29.27
C SER A 622 32.37 29.67 28.82
#